data_AF-A0A3D8I0R8-F1
#
_entry.id   AF-A0A3D8I0R8-F1
#
_cell.length_a   1.000
_cell.length_b   1.000
_cell.length_c   1.000
_cell.angle_alpha   90.00
_cell.angle_beta   90.00
_cell.angle_gamma   90.00
#
_symmetry.space_group_name_H-M   'P 1'
#
loop_
_entity.id
_entity.type
_entity.pdbx_description
1 polymer ?
#
loop_
_entity_poly.entity_id
_entity_poly.type
_entity_poly.pdbx_seq_one_letter_code
_entity_poly.pdbx_strand_id
1 'polypeptide(L)'
;MLESKASNRNPFPIKQLKQIILDSRRELLRFDFVMNYFKNKFQNLENKYDFDKSRYITSAFVLNVYQGALHEYKDFMPYIELDFEDTKFNAPNNYDTYLKRLYGDYMTLPH
;
A
#
# COMPACT_ATOMS: atom_id res chain seq x y z
N MET A 1 -35.51 -39.37 37.53
CA MET A 1 -34.56 -39.94 36.55
C MET A 1 -34.82 -39.28 35.21
N LEU A 2 -33.75 -38.99 34.45
CA LEU A 2 -33.70 -38.39 33.11
C LEU A 2 -33.51 -36.86 33.06
N GLU A 3 -32.26 -36.46 33.34
CA GLU A 3 -31.64 -35.34 32.60
C GLU A 3 -31.61 -35.72 31.11
N SER A 4 -32.24 -34.93 30.23
CA SER A 4 -31.84 -34.89 28.82
C SER A 4 -30.97 -33.66 28.62
N LYS A 5 -29.65 -33.85 28.69
CA LYS A 5 -28.64 -32.86 28.33
C LYS A 5 -28.89 -32.40 26.89
N ALA A 6 -29.44 -31.20 26.75
CA ALA A 6 -29.35 -30.48 25.49
C ALA A 6 -27.86 -30.27 25.18
N SER A 7 -27.36 -31.02 24.19
CA SER A 7 -26.02 -30.90 23.64
C SER A 7 -25.89 -29.53 22.97
N ASN A 8 -25.49 -28.53 23.76
CA ASN A 8 -25.30 -27.17 23.29
C ASN A 8 -23.94 -26.63 23.75
N ARG A 9 -22.87 -27.20 23.19
CA ARG A 9 -21.53 -26.60 23.23
C ARG A 9 -20.87 -26.83 21.89
N ASN A 10 -20.99 -25.82 21.03
CA ASN A 10 -20.15 -25.69 19.85
C ASN A 10 -18.69 -25.83 20.32
N PRO A 11 -17.95 -26.88 19.90
CA PRO A 11 -16.63 -27.19 20.44
C PRO A 11 -15.58 -26.13 20.11
N PHE A 12 -15.89 -25.22 19.17
CA PHE A 12 -15.01 -24.15 18.75
C PHE A 12 -15.71 -22.80 18.86
N PRO A 13 -15.40 -21.97 19.88
CA PRO A 13 -15.90 -20.62 19.93
C PRO A 13 -15.37 -19.85 18.72
N ILE A 14 -16.23 -19.08 18.05
CA ILE A 14 -15.96 -18.34 16.80
C ILE A 14 -14.61 -17.59 16.81
N LYS A 15 -14.17 -17.11 17.98
CA LYS A 15 -12.85 -16.46 18.18
C LYS A 15 -11.65 -17.41 17.95
N GLN A 16 -11.72 -18.66 18.39
CA GLN A 16 -10.64 -19.65 18.20
C GLN A 16 -10.56 -20.11 16.74
N LEU A 17 -11.71 -20.32 16.08
CA LEU A 17 -11.73 -20.66 14.66
C LEU A 17 -11.15 -19.51 13.82
N LYS A 18 -11.53 -18.27 14.13
CA LYS A 18 -10.95 -17.06 13.51
C LYS A 18 -9.44 -17.00 13.72
N GLN A 19 -8.95 -17.30 14.93
CA GLN A 19 -7.52 -17.28 15.23
C GLN A 19 -6.76 -18.36 14.43
N ILE A 20 -7.26 -19.58 14.37
CA ILE A 20 -6.67 -20.67 13.58
C ILE A 20 -6.61 -20.31 12.08
N ILE A 21 -7.66 -19.67 11.55
CA ILE A 21 -7.68 -19.20 10.16
C ILE A 21 -6.60 -18.12 9.94
N LEU A 22 -6.47 -17.17 10.87
CA LEU A 22 -5.45 -16.11 10.78
C LEU A 22 -4.03 -16.66 10.90
N ASP A 23 -3.79 -17.60 11.81
CA ASP A 23 -2.49 -18.24 12.01
C ASP A 23 -2.11 -19.09 10.79
N SER A 24 -3.05 -19.87 10.27
CA SER A 24 -2.86 -20.67 9.06
C SER A 24 -2.56 -19.79 7.84
N ARG A 25 -3.24 -18.65 7.71
CA ARG A 25 -2.97 -17.65 6.67
C ARG A 25 -1.56 -17.06 6.82
N ARG A 26 -1.11 -16.81 8.04
CA ARG A 26 0.23 -16.30 8.33
C ARG A 26 1.30 -17.33 7.92
N GLU A 27 1.12 -18.60 8.26
CA GLU A 27 2.05 -19.66 7.87
C GLU A 27 2.07 -19.86 6.35
N LEU A 28 0.91 -19.76 5.68
CA LEU A 28 0.86 -19.88 4.22
C LEU A 28 1.67 -18.78 3.51
N LEU A 29 1.64 -17.56 4.03
CA LEU A 29 2.45 -16.44 3.52
C LEU A 29 3.95 -16.60 3.82
N ARG A 30 4.36 -17.52 4.69
CA ARG A 30 5.78 -17.84 4.93
C ARG A 30 6.35 -18.82 3.93
N PHE A 31 5.53 -19.49 3.11
CA PHE A 31 6.06 -20.38 2.09
C PHE A 31 6.67 -19.56 0.95
N ASP A 32 7.94 -19.86 0.66
CA ASP A 32 8.72 -19.17 -0.37
C ASP A 32 8.03 -19.19 -1.74
N PHE A 33 7.34 -20.28 -2.11
CA PHE A 33 6.67 -20.36 -3.41
C PHE A 33 5.54 -19.32 -3.55
N VAL A 34 4.80 -19.04 -2.46
CA VAL A 34 3.73 -18.04 -2.45
C VAL A 34 4.33 -16.65 -2.61
N MET A 35 5.36 -16.34 -1.81
CA MET A 35 6.05 -15.06 -1.88
C MET A 35 6.75 -14.85 -3.22
N ASN A 36 7.38 -15.88 -3.77
CA ASN A 36 8.03 -15.85 -5.08
C ASN A 36 7.01 -15.63 -6.21
N TYR A 37 5.82 -16.22 -6.13
CA TYR A 37 4.77 -15.96 -7.11
C TYR A 37 4.38 -14.47 -7.14
N PHE A 38 4.09 -13.86 -5.99
CA PHE A 38 3.74 -12.45 -5.92
C PHE A 38 4.89 -11.53 -6.31
N LYS A 39 6.11 -11.85 -5.88
CA LYS A 39 7.34 -11.13 -6.26
C LYS A 39 7.51 -11.10 -7.78
N ASN A 40 7.46 -12.26 -8.44
CA ASN A 40 7.61 -12.36 -9.90
C ASN A 40 6.49 -11.61 -10.62
N LYS A 41 5.25 -11.67 -10.11
CA LYS A 41 4.13 -10.92 -10.68
C LYS A 41 4.34 -9.40 -10.58
N PHE A 42 4.83 -8.92 -9.44
CA PHE A 42 5.18 -7.50 -9.26
C PHE A 42 6.31 -7.06 -10.19
N GLN A 43 7.40 -7.83 -10.26
CA GLN A 43 8.52 -7.53 -11.15
C GLN A 43 8.09 -7.48 -12.63
N ASN A 44 7.21 -8.37 -13.05
CA ASN A 44 6.69 -8.34 -14.43
C ASN A 44 5.82 -7.10 -14.71
N LEU A 45 5.11 -6.58 -13.70
CA LEU A 45 4.33 -5.34 -13.83
C LEU A 45 5.24 -4.11 -13.86
N GLU A 46 6.26 -4.05 -13.01
CA GLU A 46 7.26 -2.97 -12.99
C GLU A 46 8.01 -2.88 -14.31
N ASN A 47 8.39 -4.02 -14.89
CA ASN A 47 9.11 -4.06 -16.17
C ASN A 47 8.19 -3.92 -17.40
N LYS A 48 6.86 -3.83 -17.22
CA LYS A 48 5.92 -3.74 -18.34
C LYS A 48 6.00 -2.39 -19.06
N TYR A 49 6.29 -1.32 -18.33
CA TYR A 49 6.35 0.03 -18.84
C TYR A 49 7.67 0.68 -18.45
N ASP A 50 8.36 1.23 -19.43
CA ASP A 50 9.59 1.98 -19.23
C ASP A 50 9.28 3.29 -18.48
N PHE A 51 9.91 3.50 -17.33
CA PHE A 51 9.64 4.64 -16.45
C PHE A 51 9.90 5.98 -17.15
N ASP A 52 11.01 6.12 -17.88
CA ASP A 52 11.44 7.38 -18.51
C ASP A 52 10.66 7.69 -19.80
N LYS A 53 10.04 6.67 -20.42
CA LYS A 53 9.21 6.83 -21.62
C LYS A 53 7.71 6.95 -21.32
N SER A 54 7.31 6.74 -20.06
CA SER A 54 5.90 6.74 -19.69
C SER A 54 5.38 8.16 -19.52
N ARG A 55 4.18 8.44 -20.06
CA ARG A 55 3.49 9.72 -19.82
C ARG A 55 3.03 9.84 -18.36
N TYR A 56 2.58 8.72 -17.79
CA TYR A 56 2.07 8.65 -16.43
C TYR A 56 2.89 7.69 -15.60
N ILE A 57 3.15 8.06 -14.37
CA ILE A 57 3.84 7.24 -13.38
C ILE A 57 3.00 7.11 -12.12
N THR A 58 3.27 6.05 -11.36
CA THR A 58 2.60 5.79 -10.10
C THR A 58 3.43 4.81 -9.27
N SER A 59 3.14 4.75 -7.97
CA SER A 59 3.55 3.62 -7.15
C SER A 59 2.45 2.56 -7.17
N ALA A 60 2.81 1.33 -7.54
CA ALA A 60 1.87 0.20 -7.53
C ALA A 60 1.22 -0.01 -6.15
N PHE A 61 1.93 0.33 -5.07
CA PHE A 61 1.38 0.27 -3.72
C PHE A 61 0.37 1.38 -3.47
N VAL A 62 0.72 2.63 -3.79
CA VAL A 62 -0.12 3.80 -3.50
C VAL A 62 -1.40 3.79 -4.35
N LEU A 63 -1.34 3.33 -5.61
CA LEU A 63 -2.51 3.23 -6.48
C LEU A 63 -3.62 2.32 -5.91
N ASN A 64 -3.26 1.29 -5.14
CA ASN A 64 -4.24 0.40 -4.50
C ASN A 64 -4.97 1.06 -3.33
N VAL A 65 -4.43 2.15 -2.77
CA VAL A 65 -4.98 2.83 -1.59
C VAL A 65 -5.62 4.17 -1.97
N TYR A 66 -5.07 4.86 -2.97
CA TYR A 66 -5.47 6.19 -3.37
C TYR A 66 -5.63 6.27 -4.89
N GLN A 67 -6.87 6.45 -5.35
CA GLN A 67 -7.17 6.53 -6.79
C GLN A 67 -6.50 7.75 -7.48
N GLY A 68 -6.15 8.81 -6.73
CA GLY A 68 -5.43 9.98 -7.24
C GLY A 68 -3.90 9.82 -7.34
N ALA A 69 -3.39 8.60 -7.17
CA ALA A 69 -1.96 8.29 -7.19
C ALA A 69 -1.36 8.16 -8.61
N LEU A 70 -2.13 8.48 -9.65
CA LEU A 70 -1.60 8.60 -11.01
C LEU A 70 -1.07 10.04 -11.21
N HIS A 71 0.15 10.15 -11.72
CA HIS A 71 0.85 11.42 -11.89
C HIS A 71 1.40 11.55 -13.29
N GLU A 72 1.45 12.77 -13.85
CA GLU A 72 2.22 12.99 -15.08
C GLU A 72 3.71 12.89 -14.76
N TYR A 73 4.48 12.22 -15.61
CA TYR A 73 5.93 12.05 -15.44
C TYR A 73 6.63 13.39 -15.23
N LYS A 74 6.26 14.40 -16.03
CA LYS A 74 6.85 15.75 -16.00
C LYS A 74 6.63 16.51 -14.67
N ASP A 75 5.63 16.11 -13.88
CA ASP A 75 5.36 16.73 -12.58
C ASP A 75 6.28 16.16 -11.49
N PHE A 76 6.89 15.00 -11.74
CA PHE A 76 7.81 14.34 -10.82
C PHE A 76 9.26 14.47 -11.26
N MET A 77 9.51 14.37 -12.56
CA MET A 77 10.85 14.35 -13.14
C MET A 77 11.10 15.57 -14.05
N PRO A 78 12.34 16.10 -14.09
CA PRO A 78 13.47 15.75 -13.21
C PRO A 78 13.21 16.21 -11.77
N TYR A 79 13.92 15.63 -10.80
CA TYR A 79 13.87 16.16 -9.44
C TYR A 79 14.45 17.57 -9.36
N ILE A 80 13.93 18.35 -8.42
CA ILE A 80 14.50 19.65 -8.03
C ILE A 80 15.04 19.55 -6.61
N GLU A 81 16.06 20.33 -6.28
CA GLU A 81 16.53 20.48 -4.90
C GLU A 81 15.78 21.59 -4.18
N LEU A 82 15.29 21.30 -2.98
CA LEU A 82 14.69 22.27 -2.07
C LEU A 82 15.51 22.34 -0.79
N ASP A 83 15.66 23.55 -0.26
CA ASP A 83 16.23 23.77 1.07
C ASP A 83 15.20 23.39 2.13
N PHE A 84 15.62 22.58 3.09
CA PHE A 84 14.87 22.26 4.30
C PHE A 84 15.82 22.30 5.49
N GLU A 85 15.62 23.29 6.35
CA GLU A 85 16.56 23.62 7.44
C GLU A 85 17.97 23.91 6.91
N ASP A 86 18.97 23.13 7.33
CA ASP A 86 20.37 23.24 6.93
C ASP A 86 20.77 22.25 5.81
N THR A 87 19.79 21.52 5.26
CA THR A 87 20.01 20.42 4.32
C THR A 87 19.19 20.59 3.05
N LYS A 88 19.67 20.04 1.92
CA LYS A 88 18.95 20.01 0.65
C LYS A 88 18.33 18.64 0.40
N PHE A 89 17.10 18.63 -0.10
CA PHE A 89 16.38 17.42 -0.46
C PHE A 89 15.85 17.47 -1.88
N ASN A 90 15.84 16.32 -2.55
CA ASN A 90 15.18 16.16 -3.83
C ASN A 90 13.66 16.13 -3.64
N ALA A 91 12.96 16.91 -4.44
CA ALA A 91 11.51 16.96 -4.52
C ALA A 91 11.03 16.75 -5.96
N PRO A 92 9.78 16.33 -6.16
CA PRO A 92 9.13 16.32 -7.48
C PRO A 92 9.25 17.69 -8.16
N ASN A 93 9.46 17.70 -9.48
CA ASN A 93 9.55 18.93 -10.29
C ASN A 93 8.43 19.94 -10.01
N ASN A 94 7.21 19.44 -9.80
CA ASN A 94 6.01 20.22 -9.54
C ASN A 94 5.38 19.87 -8.19
N TYR A 95 6.21 19.81 -7.15
CA TYR A 95 5.81 19.41 -5.79
C TYR A 95 4.65 20.25 -5.23
N ASP A 96 4.61 21.57 -5.48
CA ASP A 96 3.56 22.47 -4.97
C ASP A 96 2.17 22.04 -5.48
N THR A 97 2.05 21.74 -6.78
CA THR A 97 0.80 21.21 -7.35
C THR A 97 0.41 19.89 -6.72
N TYR A 98 1.39 19.00 -6.53
CA TYR A 98 1.17 17.69 -5.91
C TYR A 98 0.66 17.82 -4.47
N LEU A 99 1.29 18.68 -3.66
CA LEU A 99 0.92 18.91 -2.26
C LEU A 99 -0.43 19.63 -2.13
N LYS A 100 -0.71 20.64 -2.98
CA LYS A 100 -2.03 21.30 -3.01
C LYS A 100 -3.16 20.35 -3.34
N ARG A 101 -2.92 19.39 -4.25
CA ARG A 101 -3.91 18.36 -4.59
C ARG A 101 -4.19 17.40 -3.44
N LEU A 102 -3.19 17.09 -2.62
CA LEU A 102 -3.34 16.16 -1.49
C LEU A 102 -3.91 16.84 -0.23
N TYR A 103 -3.47 18.05 0.06
CA TYR A 103 -3.67 18.69 1.36
C TYR A 103 -4.41 20.04 1.27
N GLY A 104 -4.69 20.55 0.07
CA GLY A 104 -5.28 21.88 -0.11
C GLY A 104 -4.27 22.98 0.17
N ASP A 105 -4.62 23.94 1.02
CA ASP A 105 -3.72 25.04 1.41
C ASP A 105 -2.69 24.57 2.46
N TYR A 106 -1.76 23.74 2.02
CA TYR A 106 -0.84 23.00 2.89
C TYR A 106 0.22 23.87 3.59
N MET A 107 0.43 25.10 3.11
CA MET A 107 1.36 26.06 3.73
C MET A 107 0.72 26.84 4.88
N THR A 108 -0.59 26.75 5.04
CA THR A 108 -1.31 27.32 6.17
C THR A 108 -1.45 26.27 7.26
N LEU A 109 -0.94 26.59 8.46
CA LEU A 109 -1.08 25.71 9.62
C LEU A 109 -2.57 25.49 9.94
N PRO A 110 -2.99 24.25 10.25
CA PRO A 110 -4.35 24.00 10.67
C PRO A 110 -4.65 24.76 11.97
N HIS A 111 -5.83 25.40 12.02
CA HIS A 111 -6.36 26.08 13.20
C HIS A 111 -6.82 25.10 14.29
#